data_AF-A0A8T6EE70-F1
#
_entry.id   AF-A0A8T6EE70-F1
#
_cell.length_a   1.000
_cell.length_b   1.000
_cell.length_c   1.000
_cell.angle_alpha   90.00
_cell.angle_beta   90.00
_cell.angle_gamma   90.00
#
_symmetry.space_group_name_H-M   'P 1'
#
loop_
_entity.id
_entity.type
_entity.pdbx_description
1 polymer ?
#
loop_
_entity_poly.entity_id
_entity_poly.type
_entity_poly.pdbx_seq_one_letter_code
_entity_poly.pdbx_strand_id
1 'polypeptide(L)'
;MADYRFNREARTPYSEVYTIDDGEHALGRVDVHYTGSAAHATLVVHAALSDDQVQDLLEAIDDQIVTSADPYREDLVVTVWRGEEMGVFADDNGSEEDGNGDTDGDGDGGEEPA
;
A
#
# COMPACT_ATOMS: atom_id res chain seq x y z
N MET A 1 8.45 14.17 20.56
CA MET A 1 7.68 13.47 19.52
C MET A 1 8.62 12.46 18.88
N ALA A 2 8.17 11.22 18.75
CA ALA A 2 8.90 10.23 17.98
C ALA A 2 8.97 10.68 16.51
N ASP A 3 10.09 10.42 15.84
CA ASP A 3 10.26 10.72 14.41
C ASP A 3 9.57 9.64 13.57
N TYR A 4 8.25 9.77 13.40
CA TYR A 4 7.47 8.87 12.54
C TYR A 4 7.78 9.12 11.07
N ARG A 5 7.99 8.05 10.32
CA ARG A 5 8.17 8.07 8.87
C ARG A 5 6.98 7.43 8.19
N PHE A 6 6.41 8.16 7.23
CA PHE A 6 5.30 7.69 6.42
C PHE A 6 5.81 7.33 5.02
N ASN A 7 5.95 6.03 4.74
CA ASN A 7 6.38 5.53 3.45
C ASN A 7 5.16 5.26 2.58
N ARG A 8 4.98 6.06 1.51
CA ARG A 8 3.83 5.92 0.62
C ARG A 8 3.98 4.70 -0.29
N GLU A 9 3.09 3.73 -0.15
CA GLU A 9 3.05 2.53 -0.99
C GLU A 9 2.24 2.74 -2.27
N ALA A 10 1.12 3.43 -2.15
CA ALA A 10 0.20 3.65 -3.26
C ALA A 10 -0.41 5.04 -3.21
N ARG A 11 -0.73 5.58 -4.39
CA ARG A 11 -1.41 6.87 -4.54
C ARG A 11 -2.36 6.83 -5.73
N THR A 12 -3.58 7.28 -5.48
CA THR A 12 -4.59 7.59 -6.48
C THR A 12 -5.03 9.05 -6.30
N PRO A 13 -5.88 9.60 -7.18
CA PRO A 13 -6.43 10.95 -6.98
C PRO A 13 -7.25 11.13 -5.69
N TYR A 14 -7.79 10.04 -5.13
CA TYR A 14 -8.72 10.09 -3.99
C TYR A 14 -8.26 9.26 -2.80
N SER A 15 -7.13 8.58 -2.87
CA SER A 15 -6.69 7.70 -1.79
C SER A 15 -5.19 7.48 -1.81
N GLU A 16 -4.63 7.32 -0.63
CA GLU A 16 -3.22 7.05 -0.41
C GLU A 16 -3.05 5.98 0.67
N VAL A 17 -1.96 5.24 0.56
CA VAL A 17 -1.59 4.17 1.49
C VAL A 17 -0.18 4.45 1.97
N TYR A 18 0.00 4.40 3.30
CA TYR A 18 1.30 4.58 3.92
C TYR A 18 1.58 3.44 4.90
N THR A 19 2.80 2.90 4.85
CA THR A 19 3.38 2.17 5.98
C THR A 19 4.08 3.15 6.92
N ILE A 20 4.08 2.83 8.21
CA ILE A 20 4.57 3.70 9.28
C ILE A 20 5.69 3.00 10.03
N ASP A 21 6.83 3.66 10.19
CA ASP A 21 7.96 3.20 11.00
C ASP A 21 8.58 4.34 11.83
N ASP A 22 9.37 4.00 12.85
CA ASP A 22 10.20 4.95 13.62
C ASP A 22 11.69 4.89 13.22
N GLY A 23 11.99 4.30 12.06
CA GLY A 23 13.34 4.02 11.59
C GLY A 23 13.98 2.75 12.15
N GLU A 24 13.46 2.17 13.24
CA GLU A 24 13.94 0.91 13.80
C GLU A 24 12.86 -0.19 13.73
N HIS A 25 11.59 0.16 13.92
CA HIS A 25 10.47 -0.77 14.00
C HIS A 25 9.31 -0.32 13.10
N ALA A 26 8.68 -1.30 12.46
CA ALA A 26 7.37 -1.09 11.84
C ALA A 26 6.33 -0.82 12.94
N LEU A 27 5.54 0.22 12.76
CA LEU A 27 4.53 0.67 13.72
C LEU A 27 3.12 0.35 13.26
N GLY A 28 2.90 0.35 11.94
CA GLY A 28 1.59 0.07 11.37
C GLY A 28 1.41 0.57 9.94
N ARG A 29 0.15 0.79 9.58
CA ARG A 29 -0.30 1.23 8.26
C ARG A 29 -1.45 2.21 8.40
N VAL A 30 -1.48 3.22 7.54
CA VAL A 30 -2.63 4.11 7.39
C VAL A 30 -3.09 4.15 5.94
N ASP A 31 -4.37 3.91 5.74
CA ASP A 31 -5.06 4.06 4.46
C ASP A 31 -5.95 5.31 4.54
N VAL A 32 -5.70 6.29 3.67
CA VAL A 32 -6.36 7.59 3.67
C VAL A 32 -7.21 7.72 2.42
N HIS A 33 -8.46 8.17 2.59
CA HIS A 33 -9.41 8.43 1.52
C HIS A 33 -9.87 9.89 1.57
N TYR A 34 -9.57 10.62 0.51
CA TYR A 34 -9.93 12.03 0.35
C TYR A 34 -11.32 12.16 -0.27
N THR A 35 -12.22 12.83 0.45
CA THR A 35 -13.55 13.22 -0.05
C THR A 35 -13.60 14.72 -0.31
N GLY A 36 -14.75 15.25 -0.74
CA GLY A 36 -14.91 16.69 -1.04
C GLY A 36 -14.66 17.62 0.16
N SER A 37 -14.90 17.18 1.39
CA SER A 37 -14.83 18.02 2.60
C SER A 37 -13.93 17.46 3.70
N ALA A 38 -13.68 16.15 3.71
CA ALA A 38 -12.92 15.49 4.79
C ALA A 38 -11.98 14.40 4.26
N ALA A 39 -10.94 14.10 5.03
CA ALA A 39 -10.13 12.90 4.89
C ALA A 39 -10.62 11.83 5.87
N HIS A 40 -10.88 10.63 5.36
CA HIS A 40 -11.18 9.46 6.19
C HIS A 40 -9.96 8.54 6.21
N ALA A 41 -9.48 8.20 7.39
CA ALA A 41 -8.34 7.32 7.54
C ALA A 41 -8.69 6.05 8.33
N THR A 42 -8.11 4.93 7.92
CA THR A 42 -8.05 3.72 8.73
C THR A 42 -6.61 3.54 9.17
N LEU A 43 -6.36 3.60 10.47
CA LEU A 43 -5.05 3.40 11.08
C LEU A 43 -5.02 2.02 11.74
N VAL A 44 -4.10 1.16 11.31
CA VAL A 44 -3.85 -0.14 11.93
C VAL A 44 -2.45 -0.09 12.54
N VAL A 45 -2.33 -0.30 13.85
CA VAL A 45 -1.06 -0.27 14.58
C VAL A 45 -0.78 -1.57 15.32
N HIS A 46 0.49 -1.81 15.62
CA HIS A 46 0.89 -2.94 16.45
C HIS A 46 0.31 -2.87 17.86
N ALA A 47 0.00 -4.03 18.43
CA ALA A 47 -0.55 -4.20 19.77
C ALA A 47 0.33 -3.64 20.89
N ALA A 48 1.63 -3.46 20.63
CA ALA A 48 2.59 -2.93 21.58
C ALA A 48 2.56 -1.39 21.72
N LEU A 49 1.94 -0.65 20.79
CA LEU A 49 1.90 0.81 20.87
C LEU A 49 0.99 1.27 22.02
N SER A 50 1.49 2.21 22.82
CA SER A 50 0.69 2.86 23.87
C SER A 50 -0.37 3.79 23.29
N ASP A 51 -1.34 4.19 24.11
CA ASP A 51 -2.36 5.17 23.71
C ASP A 51 -1.75 6.55 23.42
N ASP A 52 -0.71 6.96 24.16
CA ASP A 52 0.03 8.19 23.89
C ASP A 52 0.73 8.15 22.53
N GLN A 53 1.35 7.02 22.17
CA GLN A 53 1.99 6.86 20.86
C GLN A 53 0.97 6.87 19.72
N VAL A 54 -0.20 6.28 19.92
CA VAL A 54 -1.30 6.35 18.95
C VAL A 54 -1.76 7.80 18.77
N GLN A 55 -1.82 8.57 19.84
CA GLN A 55 -2.22 9.98 19.76
C GLN A 55 -1.19 10.84 19.03
N ASP A 56 0.10 10.66 19.36
CA ASP A 56 1.19 11.30 18.62
C ASP A 56 1.15 10.93 17.12
N LEU A 57 0.77 9.69 16.77
CA LEU A 57 0.62 9.25 15.38
C LEU A 57 -0.55 9.94 14.67
N LEU A 58 -1.69 10.11 15.35
CA LEU A 58 -2.84 10.82 14.79
C LEU A 58 -2.51 12.27 14.48
N GLU A 59 -1.80 12.95 15.39
CA GLU A 59 -1.31 14.32 15.18
C GLU A 59 -0.33 14.38 14.00
N ALA A 60 0.61 13.43 13.92
CA ALA A 60 1.56 13.36 12.81
C ALA A 60 0.88 13.09 11.45
N ILE A 61 -0.17 12.28 11.41
CA ILE A 61 -0.96 12.02 10.18
C ILE A 61 -1.66 13.32 9.73
N ASP A 62 -2.28 14.04 10.65
CA ASP A 62 -2.97 15.30 10.34
C ASP A 62 -2.01 16.35 9.77
N ASP A 63 -0.86 16.54 10.43
CA ASP A 63 0.15 17.51 10.05
C ASP A 63 0.86 17.13 8.73
N GLN A 64 1.31 15.88 8.60
CA GLN A 64 2.18 15.48 7.49
C GLN A 64 1.42 15.04 6.25
N ILE A 65 0.24 14.44 6.40
CA ILE A 65 -0.51 13.85 5.28
C ILE A 65 -1.71 14.73 4.91
N VAL A 66 -2.56 15.10 5.87
CA VAL A 66 -3.81 15.82 5.57
C VAL A 66 -3.54 17.28 5.23
N THR A 67 -2.73 17.97 6.05
CA THR A 67 -2.40 19.38 5.86
C THR A 67 -1.56 19.62 4.60
N SER A 68 -0.80 18.61 4.16
CA SER A 68 0.01 18.69 2.93
C SER A 68 -0.76 18.28 1.66
N ALA A 69 -1.97 17.73 1.78
CA ALA A 69 -2.77 17.30 0.65
C ALA A 69 -3.32 18.47 -0.16
N ASP A 70 -3.38 18.32 -1.48
CA ASP A 70 -3.97 19.30 -2.40
C ASP A 70 -5.21 18.70 -3.10
N PRO A 71 -6.41 19.32 -2.96
CA PRO A 71 -6.71 20.51 -2.14
C PRO A 71 -6.70 20.19 -0.64
N TYR A 72 -6.34 21.20 0.17
CA TYR A 72 -6.36 21.13 1.63
C TYR A 72 -7.72 20.63 2.15
N ARG A 73 -7.69 19.76 3.16
CA ARG A 73 -8.88 19.21 3.82
C ARG A 73 -8.91 19.65 5.27
N GLU A 74 -10.08 20.11 5.70
CA GLU A 74 -10.29 20.75 7.01
C GLU A 74 -10.51 19.71 8.12
N ASP A 75 -11.11 18.57 7.77
CA ASP A 75 -11.53 17.54 8.71
C ASP A 75 -10.80 16.21 8.45
N LEU A 76 -10.23 15.63 9.52
CA LEU A 76 -9.70 14.27 9.55
C LEU A 76 -10.56 13.38 10.47
N VAL A 77 -11.07 12.29 9.93
CA VAL A 77 -11.80 11.26 10.69
C VAL A 77 -11.03 9.95 10.63
N VAL A 78 -10.52 9.48 11.77
CA VAL A 78 -9.71 8.26 11.85
C VAL A 78 -10.41 7.14 12.60
N THR A 79 -10.44 5.95 12.03
CA THR A 79 -10.77 4.71 12.75
C THR A 79 -9.48 3.97 13.07
N VAL A 80 -9.23 3.68 14.36
CA VAL A 80 -7.98 3.05 14.81
C VAL A 80 -8.22 1.60 15.21
N TRP A 81 -7.39 0.72 14.68
CA TRP A 81 -7.31 -0.70 15.03
C TRP A 81 -5.93 -0.99 15.61
N ARG A 82 -5.89 -1.84 16.64
CA ARG A 82 -4.66 -2.28 17.30
C ARG A 82 -4.60 -3.81 17.24
N GLY A 83 -3.52 -4.37 16.68
CA GLY A 83 -3.43 -5.81 16.39
C GLY A 83 -2.01 -6.32 16.11
N GLU A 84 -1.92 -7.55 15.65
CA GLU A 84 -0.66 -8.20 15.25
C GLU A 84 -0.64 -8.38 13.73
N GLU A 85 0.49 -8.10 13.10
CA GLU A 85 0.66 -8.39 11.67
C GLU A 85 0.81 -9.90 11.47
N MET A 86 -0.10 -10.48 10.69
CA MET A 86 -0.09 -11.93 10.40
C MET A 86 0.73 -12.29 9.14
N GLY A 87 1.15 -11.30 8.37
CA GLY A 87 1.90 -11.45 7.12
C GLY A 87 1.20 -10.86 5.89
N VAL A 88 1.94 -10.79 4.78
CA VAL A 88 1.46 -10.32 3.47
C VAL A 88 1.13 -11.53 2.59
N PHE A 89 -0.07 -11.56 2.03
CA PHE A 89 -0.52 -12.58 1.10
C PHE A 89 -0.79 -11.93 -0.26
N ALA A 90 -0.06 -12.34 -1.29
CA ALA A 90 -0.28 -11.95 -2.67
C ALA A 90 -0.61 -13.19 -3.50
N ASP A 91 -1.55 -13.06 -4.43
CA ASP A 91 -1.85 -14.11 -5.40
C ASP A 91 -0.68 -14.21 -6.38
N ASP A 92 0.17 -15.23 -6.23
CA ASP A 92 1.24 -15.54 -7.19
C ASP A 92 0.60 -16.17 -8.43
N ASN A 93 0.09 -15.35 -9.33
CA ASN A 93 -0.47 -15.81 -10.60
C ASN A 93 0.35 -15.29 -11.80
N GLY A 94 1.64 -15.05 -11.57
CA GLY A 94 2.55 -14.41 -12.52
C GLY A 94 3.73 -15.27 -12.97
N SER A 95 3.70 -16.59 -12.74
CA SER A 95 4.83 -17.48 -13.03
C SER A 95 4.43 -18.75 -13.81
N GLU A 96 3.58 -18.64 -14.83
CA GLU A 96 3.33 -19.73 -15.80
C GLU A 96 3.16 -19.21 -17.23
N GLU A 97 4.21 -18.63 -17.82
CA GLU A 97 4.32 -18.55 -19.28
C GLU A 97 5.78 -18.76 -19.74
N ASP A 98 6.36 -19.90 -19.34
CA ASP A 98 7.51 -20.50 -20.03
C ASP A 98 7.07 -21.87 -20.60
N GLY A 99 6.30 -21.81 -21.68
CA GLY A 99 5.89 -22.97 -22.48
C GLY A 99 6.62 -22.99 -23.82
N ASN A 100 7.92 -23.29 -23.78
CA ASN A 100 8.73 -23.62 -24.95
C ASN A 100 8.08 -24.76 -25.76
N GLY A 101 7.40 -24.41 -26.86
CA GLY A 101 6.86 -25.33 -27.85
C GLY A 101 7.72 -25.38 -29.11
N ASP A 102 9.00 -25.71 -28.96
CA ASP A 102 9.79 -26.23 -30.08
C ASP A 102 9.32 -27.67 -30.31
N THR A 103 8.59 -27.90 -31.41
CA THR A 103 8.30 -29.25 -31.89
C THR A 103 8.58 -29.27 -33.38
N ASP A 104 9.74 -29.81 -33.71
CA ASP A 104 10.13 -30.27 -35.03
C ASP A 104 8.99 -31.07 -35.70
N GLY A 105 8.48 -30.53 -36.81
CA GLY A 105 7.53 -31.20 -37.69
C GLY A 105 8.13 -31.37 -39.07
N ASP A 106 8.98 -32.39 -39.22
CA ASP A 106 9.44 -32.92 -40.50
C ASP A 106 8.21 -33.45 -41.28
N GLY A 107 8.00 -32.96 -42.50
CA GLY A 107 6.79 -33.21 -43.30
C GLY A 107 7.00 -32.94 -44.79
N ASP A 108 7.68 -33.90 -45.41
CA ASP A 108 7.98 -34.13 -46.82
C ASP A 108 6.85 -33.93 -47.86
N GLY A 109 7.25 -33.51 -49.07
CA GLY A 109 6.55 -33.68 -50.35
C GLY A 109 6.10 -32.38 -51.03
N GLY A 110 6.46 -32.02 -52.27
CA GLY A 110 7.22 -32.62 -53.36
C GLY A 110 6.90 -31.83 -54.65
N GLU A 111 7.89 -31.74 -55.56
CA GLU A 111 7.83 -31.38 -57.01
C GLU A 111 7.21 -30.02 -57.45
N GLU A 112 7.66 -29.28 -58.47
CA GLU A 112 8.90 -28.99 -59.19
C GLU A 112 8.55 -27.75 -60.08
N PRO A 113 9.54 -26.99 -60.59
CA PRO A 113 9.32 -25.65 -61.17
C PRO A 113 8.94 -25.63 -62.67
N ALA A 114 8.40 -24.49 -63.11
CA ALA A 114 8.40 -24.04 -64.51
C ALA A 114 8.85 -22.57 -64.59
#